data_AF-A0A9W7TPS0-F1
#
_entry.id   AF-A0A9W7TPS0-F1
#
_cell.length_a   1.000
_cell.length_b   1.000
_cell.length_c   1.000
_cell.angle_alpha   90.00
_cell.angle_beta   90.00
_cell.angle_gamma   90.00
#
_symmetry.space_group_name_H-M   'P 1'
#
loop_
_entity.id
_entity.type
_entity.pdbx_description
1 polymer ?
#
loop_
_entity_poly.entity_id
_entity_poly.type
_entity_poly.pdbx_seq_one_letter_code
_entity_poly.pdbx_strand_id
1 'polypeptide(L)'
;MMVKFTDDIGAMEEALDTGGPTPAEDNEYFHIGRMIAVSIVHGGPGLCCLSPNFFLNLIGKEKKIEAPIEDIPDDEVRKALLEIKDATSLNELRELTEKHSSMLQTAGCYRFMMNLEDKKRIVDEYMQWYFIYRNQFSIQSFLHKIIPKNIM
;
A
#
# COMPACT_ATOMS: atom_id res chain seq x y z
N MET A 1 8.27 -29.00 -15.99
CA MET A 1 8.30 -30.46 -16.35
C MET A 1 6.90 -31.00 -16.06
N MET A 2 6.18 -31.56 -17.03
CA MET A 2 4.79 -31.99 -16.79
C MET A 2 4.76 -33.22 -15.87
N VAL A 3 4.33 -33.03 -14.63
CA VAL A 3 4.05 -34.13 -13.70
C VAL A 3 2.54 -34.31 -13.65
N LYS A 4 2.06 -35.49 -14.05
CA LYS A 4 0.65 -35.84 -14.05
C LYS A 4 0.29 -36.50 -12.72
N PHE A 5 -0.65 -35.92 -12.01
CA PHE A 5 -1.35 -36.61 -10.92
C PHE A 5 -2.81 -36.80 -11.35
N THR A 6 -3.32 -38.00 -11.13
CA THR A 6 -4.72 -38.36 -11.40
C THR A 6 -5.46 -38.34 -10.07
N ASP A 7 -6.60 -37.66 -10.00
CA ASP A 7 -7.50 -37.80 -8.86
C ASP A 7 -8.33 -39.08 -8.96
N ASP A 8 -8.98 -39.47 -7.86
CA ASP A 8 -9.77 -40.71 -7.76
C ASP A 8 -11.04 -40.71 -8.65
N ILE A 9 -11.32 -39.59 -9.36
CA ILE A 9 -12.46 -39.40 -10.26
C ILE A 9 -12.02 -39.42 -11.74
N GLY A 10 -10.72 -39.49 -12.02
CA GLY A 10 -10.18 -39.64 -13.37
C GLY A 10 -10.27 -38.36 -14.22
N ALA A 11 -10.44 -37.20 -13.59
CA ALA A 11 -10.39 -35.92 -14.29
C ALA A 11 -8.94 -35.45 -14.42
N MET A 12 -8.53 -35.08 -15.63
CA MET A 12 -7.19 -34.55 -15.89
C MET A 12 -7.17 -33.05 -15.61
N GLU A 13 -6.54 -32.62 -14.51
CA GLU A 13 -6.15 -31.21 -14.35
C GLU A 13 -4.75 -30.99 -14.95
N GLU A 14 -4.68 -30.16 -16.00
CA GLU A 14 -3.41 -29.69 -16.54
C GLU A 14 -2.93 -28.48 -15.73
N ALA A 15 -2.05 -28.71 -14.76
CA ALA A 15 -1.29 -27.64 -14.14
C ALA A 15 -0.11 -27.26 -15.06
N LEU A 16 -0.23 -26.11 -15.73
CA LEU A 16 0.82 -25.54 -16.55
C LEU A 16 1.92 -24.94 -15.65
N ASP A 17 2.99 -25.69 -15.39
CA ASP A 17 4.19 -25.21 -14.71
C ASP A 17 5.00 -24.29 -15.64
N THR A 18 4.77 -22.97 -15.51
CA THR A 18 5.41 -21.94 -16.35
C THR A 18 6.78 -21.46 -15.85
N GLY A 19 7.39 -22.09 -14.85
CA GLY A 19 8.84 -21.97 -14.57
C GLY A 19 9.41 -20.55 -14.37
N GLY A 20 8.59 -19.56 -14.01
CA GLY A 20 9.00 -18.18 -13.69
C GLY A 20 8.10 -17.62 -12.58
N PRO A 21 8.56 -16.64 -11.78
CA PRO A 21 7.81 -16.16 -10.63
C PRO A 21 6.53 -15.45 -11.08
N THR A 22 5.37 -16.04 -10.82
CA THR A 22 4.06 -15.41 -10.98
C THR A 22 3.82 -14.49 -9.77
N PRO A 23 3.36 -13.23 -9.94
CA PRO A 23 3.39 -12.24 -8.84
C PRO A 23 2.48 -12.45 -7.61
N ALA A 24 1.87 -13.62 -7.35
CA ALA A 24 0.82 -13.72 -6.31
C ALA A 24 0.50 -15.13 -5.79
N GLU A 25 1.46 -16.04 -5.66
CA GLU A 25 1.18 -17.40 -5.16
C GLU A 25 1.66 -17.57 -3.70
N ASP A 26 0.69 -17.76 -2.78
CA ASP A 26 0.80 -18.22 -1.39
C ASP A 26 1.63 -17.39 -0.37
N ASN A 27 1.51 -16.06 -0.37
CA ASN A 27 1.91 -15.28 0.81
C ASN A 27 0.76 -15.10 1.83
N GLU A 28 1.09 -14.69 3.05
CA GLU A 28 0.14 -14.48 4.14
C GLU A 28 -1.06 -13.58 3.77
N TYR A 29 -0.82 -12.48 3.04
CA TYR A 29 -1.88 -11.56 2.62
C TYR A 29 -2.87 -12.22 1.66
N PHE A 30 -2.38 -13.09 0.77
CA PHE A 30 -3.23 -13.86 -0.14
C PHE A 30 -4.15 -14.82 0.63
N HIS A 31 -3.63 -15.52 1.64
CA HIS A 31 -4.43 -16.40 2.49
C HIS A 31 -5.45 -15.61 3.33
N ILE A 32 -5.06 -14.49 3.93
CA ILE A 32 -5.97 -13.62 4.70
C ILE A 32 -7.09 -13.08 3.80
N GLY A 33 -6.78 -12.68 2.58
CA GLY A 33 -7.79 -12.25 1.61
C GLY A 33 -8.79 -13.35 1.27
N ARG A 34 -8.32 -14.58 1.05
CA ARG A 34 -9.20 -15.76 0.87
C ARG A 34 -10.07 -16.02 2.10
N MET A 35 -9.52 -15.98 3.31
CA MET A 35 -10.26 -16.22 4.54
C MET A 35 -11.42 -15.23 4.71
N ILE A 36 -11.17 -13.94 4.46
CA ILE A 36 -12.22 -12.89 4.55
C ILE A 36 -13.29 -13.11 3.48
N ALA A 37 -12.91 -13.42 2.24
CA ALA A 37 -13.86 -13.69 1.17
C ALA A 37 -14.78 -14.88 1.50
N VAL A 38 -14.22 -15.98 2.02
CA VAL A 38 -14.98 -17.16 2.45
C VAL A 38 -15.97 -16.80 3.56
N SER A 39 -15.53 -16.02 4.56
CA SER A 39 -16.40 -15.55 5.65
C SER A 39 -17.61 -14.79 5.11
N ILE A 40 -17.39 -13.79 4.25
CA ILE A 40 -18.45 -12.95 3.69
C ILE A 40 -19.45 -13.77 2.85
N VAL A 41 -18.96 -14.66 1.98
CA VAL A 41 -19.81 -15.47 1.08
C VAL A 41 -20.76 -16.38 1.86
N HIS A 42 -20.35 -16.85 3.03
CA HIS A 42 -21.15 -17.76 3.86
C HIS A 42 -21.89 -17.05 5.01
N GLY A 43 -22.00 -15.71 4.97
CA GLY A 43 -22.74 -14.93 5.97
C GLY A 43 -22.01 -14.74 7.31
N GLY A 44 -20.70 -15.00 7.34
CA GLY A 44 -19.81 -14.68 8.46
C GLY A 44 -19.40 -13.20 8.50
N PRO A 45 -18.62 -12.79 9.51
CA PRO A 45 -18.18 -11.41 9.66
C PRO A 45 -17.18 -10.97 8.58
N GLY A 46 -17.31 -9.72 8.11
CA GLY A 46 -16.34 -9.08 7.25
C GLY A 46 -15.19 -8.43 8.02
N LEU A 47 -14.35 -7.68 7.30
CA LEU A 47 -13.26 -6.89 7.89
C LEU A 47 -13.82 -5.60 8.52
N CYS A 48 -13.77 -5.47 9.84
CA CYS A 48 -14.35 -4.34 10.58
C CYS A 48 -13.30 -3.39 11.18
N CYS A 49 -12.02 -3.54 10.80
CA CYS A 49 -10.90 -2.81 11.41
C CYS A 49 -10.26 -1.75 10.49
N LEU A 50 -10.74 -1.59 9.26
CA LEU A 50 -10.19 -0.60 8.32
C LEU A 50 -10.84 0.76 8.53
N SER A 51 -10.04 1.83 8.41
CA SER A 51 -10.59 3.18 8.31
C SER A 51 -11.38 3.35 7.00
N PRO A 52 -12.42 4.20 6.97
CA PRO A 52 -13.22 4.43 5.77
C PRO A 52 -12.36 4.86 4.55
N ASN A 53 -11.43 5.80 4.76
CA ASN A 53 -10.57 6.32 3.68
C ASN A 53 -9.64 5.22 3.14
N PHE A 54 -9.07 4.39 4.02
CA PHE A 54 -8.23 3.27 3.58
C PHE A 54 -9.06 2.22 2.82
N PHE A 55 -10.27 1.91 3.27
CA PHE A 55 -11.16 1.00 2.55
C PHE A 55 -11.54 1.53 1.16
N LEU A 56 -11.89 2.82 1.04
CA LEU A 56 -12.21 3.44 -0.26
C LEU A 56 -11.00 3.45 -1.20
N ASN A 57 -9.80 3.67 -0.66
CA ASN A 57 -8.56 3.53 -1.42
C ASN A 57 -8.31 2.10 -1.88
N LEU A 58 -8.51 1.14 -0.99
CA LEU A 58 -8.32 -0.29 -1.22
C LEU A 58 -9.18 -0.79 -2.39
N ILE A 59 -10.44 -0.35 -2.48
CA ILE A 59 -11.35 -0.73 -3.58
C ILE A 59 -11.23 0.16 -4.82
N GLY A 60 -10.21 1.01 -4.90
CA GLY A 60 -9.92 1.86 -6.05
C GLY A 60 -10.89 3.03 -6.26
N LYS A 61 -11.76 3.33 -5.29
CA LYS A 61 -12.69 4.47 -5.36
C LYS A 61 -12.00 5.80 -5.07
N GLU A 62 -11.02 5.79 -4.18
CA GLU A 62 -10.21 6.97 -3.86
C GLU A 62 -8.74 6.75 -4.18
N LYS A 63 -8.12 7.69 -4.88
CA LYS A 63 -6.69 7.59 -5.24
C LYS A 63 -5.78 8.27 -4.23
N LYS A 64 -6.35 9.00 -3.28
CA LYS A 64 -5.62 9.74 -2.26
C LYS A 64 -6.21 9.44 -0.91
N ILE A 65 -5.35 9.30 0.08
CA ILE A 65 -5.76 9.27 1.48
C ILE A 65 -5.71 10.69 2.02
N GLU A 66 -6.83 11.16 2.55
CA GLU A 66 -6.88 12.33 3.42
C GLU A 66 -6.69 11.84 4.85
N ALA A 67 -5.49 12.03 5.39
CA ALA A 67 -5.16 11.70 6.77
C ALA A 67 -4.30 12.83 7.37
N PRO A 68 -4.53 13.20 8.65
CA PRO A 68 -3.65 14.08 9.39
C PRO A 68 -2.27 13.43 9.61
N ILE A 69 -1.21 14.25 9.71
CA ILE A 69 0.18 13.77 9.99
C ILE A 69 0.21 13.04 11.35
N GLU A 70 -0.69 13.43 12.24
CA GLU A 70 -0.91 12.89 13.57
C GLU A 70 -1.29 11.39 13.55
N ASP A 71 -1.84 10.88 12.45
CA ASP A 71 -2.18 9.46 12.29
C ASP A 71 -0.96 8.58 12.00
N ILE A 72 0.24 9.16 11.78
CA ILE A 72 1.48 8.41 11.60
C ILE A 72 1.93 7.83 12.96
N PRO A 73 2.01 6.50 13.11
CA PRO A 73 2.43 5.88 14.36
C PRO A 73 3.94 6.05 14.65
N ASP A 74 4.74 6.24 13.60
CA ASP A 74 6.18 6.45 13.71
C ASP A 74 6.49 7.89 14.17
N ASP A 75 6.94 8.02 15.41
CA ASP A 75 7.20 9.30 16.07
C ASP A 75 8.28 10.13 15.36
N GLU A 76 9.31 9.48 14.82
CA GLU A 76 10.41 10.17 14.15
C GLU A 76 9.94 10.75 12.82
N VAL A 77 9.23 9.95 12.03
CA VAL A 77 8.62 10.38 10.76
C VAL A 77 7.61 11.50 11.00
N ARG A 78 6.73 11.33 11.99
CA ARG A 78 5.71 12.33 12.34
C ARG A 78 6.35 13.66 12.72
N LYS A 79 7.37 13.64 13.58
CA LYS A 79 8.11 14.84 13.98
C LYS A 79 8.80 15.50 12.79
N ALA A 80 9.46 14.72 11.93
CA ALA A 80 10.15 15.24 10.76
C ALA A 80 9.19 15.96 9.79
N LEU A 81 8.02 15.38 9.52
CA LEU A 81 7.02 15.99 8.65
C LEU A 81 6.40 17.25 9.25
N LEU A 82 6.18 17.29 10.56
CA LEU A 82 5.73 18.50 11.25
C LEU A 82 6.77 19.62 11.18
N GLU A 83 8.05 19.32 11.43
CA GLU A 83 9.15 20.29 11.27
C GLU A 83 9.15 20.89 9.84
N ILE A 84 9.06 20.04 8.80
CA ILE A 84 9.02 20.49 7.39
C ILE A 84 7.77 21.32 7.09
N LYS A 85 6.59 20.88 7.57
CA LYS A 85 5.31 21.58 7.38
C LYS A 85 5.33 22.97 7.99
N ASP A 86 5.93 23.11 9.17
CA ASP A 86 5.91 24.35 9.96
C ASP A 86 7.04 25.31 9.59
N ALA A 87 7.96 24.92 8.70
CA ALA A 87 9.03 25.77 8.19
C ALA A 87 8.52 27.14 7.71
N THR A 88 9.15 28.20 8.17
CA THR A 88 8.72 29.60 7.98
C THR A 88 9.53 30.35 6.94
N SER A 89 10.71 29.83 6.58
CA SER A 89 11.58 30.41 5.54
C SER A 89 12.10 29.37 4.55
N LEU A 90 12.44 29.79 3.33
CA LEU A 90 12.96 28.88 2.29
C LEU A 90 14.30 28.24 2.69
N ASN A 91 15.14 28.97 3.43
CA ASN A 91 16.42 28.44 3.91
C ASN A 91 16.20 27.37 4.97
N GLU A 92 15.35 27.63 5.97
CA GLU A 92 14.95 26.66 6.98
C GLU A 92 14.34 25.41 6.34
N LEU A 93 13.44 25.58 5.36
CA LEU A 93 12.85 24.45 4.64
C LEU A 93 13.92 23.59 3.96
N ARG A 94 14.91 24.21 3.29
CA ARG A 94 16.01 23.49 2.65
C ARG A 94 16.87 22.72 3.65
N GLU A 95 17.24 23.35 4.75
CA GLU A 95 18.00 22.72 5.84
C GLU A 95 17.25 21.52 6.44
N LEU A 96 15.96 21.66 6.69
CA LEU A 96 15.11 20.58 7.20
C LEU A 96 14.96 19.44 6.20
N THR A 97 14.79 19.75 4.90
CA THR A 97 14.72 18.70 3.87
C THR A 97 16.04 17.96 3.71
N GLU A 98 17.18 18.65 3.85
CA GLU A 98 18.51 18.02 3.82
C GLU A 98 18.72 17.13 5.06
N LYS A 99 18.37 17.64 6.25
CA LYS A 99 18.41 16.90 7.52
C LYS A 99 17.63 15.58 7.44
N HIS A 100 16.46 15.61 6.81
CA HIS A 100 15.55 14.46 6.67
C HIS A 100 15.64 13.78 5.29
N SER A 101 16.73 13.99 4.55
CA SER A 101 16.87 13.56 3.16
C SER A 101 16.72 12.06 2.95
N SER A 102 17.30 11.23 3.82
CA SER A 102 17.21 9.76 3.73
C SER A 102 15.75 9.29 3.78
N MET A 103 14.98 9.80 4.73
CA MET A 103 13.55 9.54 4.88
C MET A 103 12.79 9.91 3.59
N LEU A 104 13.02 11.12 3.08
CA LEU A 104 12.35 11.62 1.88
C LEU A 104 12.77 10.85 0.61
N GLN A 105 14.01 10.37 0.54
CA GLN A 105 14.54 9.56 -0.56
C GLN A 105 13.89 8.17 -0.59
N THR A 106 13.66 7.53 0.57
CA THR A 106 12.93 6.26 0.64
C THR A 106 11.52 6.38 0.06
N ALA A 107 10.87 7.51 0.28
CA ALA A 107 9.57 7.82 -0.31
C ALA A 107 9.63 8.32 -1.76
N GLY A 108 10.84 8.52 -2.32
CA GLY A 108 11.03 9.07 -3.67
C GLY A 108 10.58 10.52 -3.83
N CYS A 109 10.41 11.26 -2.73
CA CYS A 109 9.89 12.64 -2.75
C CYS A 109 10.96 13.72 -2.52
N TYR A 110 12.20 13.32 -2.21
CA TYR A 110 13.34 14.25 -2.04
C TYR A 110 13.63 15.05 -3.32
N ARG A 111 13.73 16.38 -3.21
CA ARG A 111 13.99 17.31 -4.33
C ARG A 111 14.57 18.63 -3.83
N PHE A 112 14.95 19.50 -4.76
CA PHE A 112 15.37 20.87 -4.44
C PHE A 112 14.15 21.79 -4.25
N MET A 113 14.15 22.60 -3.18
CA MET A 113 13.06 23.53 -2.84
C MET A 113 13.23 24.85 -3.58
N MET A 114 12.23 25.23 -4.37
CA MET A 114 12.21 26.49 -5.13
C MET A 114 11.50 27.61 -4.34
N ASN A 115 10.47 27.26 -3.58
CA ASN A 115 9.69 28.21 -2.77
C ASN A 115 9.12 27.53 -1.50
N LEU A 116 8.48 28.31 -0.64
CA LEU A 116 7.91 27.82 0.63
C LEU A 116 6.68 26.93 0.45
N GLU A 117 5.96 27.01 -0.67
CA GLU A 117 4.78 26.18 -0.92
C GLU A 117 5.15 24.73 -1.23
N ASP A 118 6.40 24.48 -1.67
CA ASP A 118 6.92 23.14 -1.95
C ASP A 118 6.84 22.21 -0.73
N LYS A 119 6.85 22.76 0.50
CA LYS A 119 6.69 21.98 1.73
C LYS A 119 5.37 21.21 1.75
N LYS A 120 4.27 21.81 1.26
CA LYS A 120 2.97 21.17 1.18
C LYS A 120 3.03 19.96 0.26
N ARG A 121 3.66 20.13 -0.91
CA ARG A 121 3.79 19.08 -1.90
C ARG A 121 4.56 17.87 -1.38
N ILE A 122 5.66 18.09 -0.66
CA ILE A 122 6.47 17.01 -0.09
C ILE A 122 5.72 16.27 0.99
N VAL A 123 5.07 17.00 1.90
CA VAL A 123 4.25 16.40 2.95
C VAL A 123 3.13 15.57 2.33
N ASP A 124 2.41 16.11 1.35
CA ASP A 124 1.32 15.38 0.66
C ASP A 124 1.83 14.11 -0.02
N GLU A 125 2.91 14.19 -0.79
CA GLU A 125 3.50 13.04 -1.50
C GLU A 125 4.05 11.99 -0.53
N TYR A 126 4.70 12.41 0.55
CA TYR A 126 5.19 11.51 1.58
C TYR A 126 4.04 10.78 2.27
N MET A 127 2.96 11.49 2.62
CA MET A 127 1.77 10.91 3.23
C MET A 127 1.12 9.87 2.32
N GLN A 128 1.01 10.15 1.02
CA GLN A 128 0.50 9.15 0.06
C GLN A 128 1.41 7.92 0.00
N TRP A 129 2.72 8.11 -0.03
CA TRP A 129 3.66 6.98 0.01
C TRP A 129 3.54 6.17 1.30
N TYR A 130 3.44 6.84 2.44
CA TYR A 130 3.39 6.20 3.75
C TYR A 130 2.12 5.38 3.94
N PHE A 131 0.94 5.85 3.52
CA PHE A 131 -0.30 5.10 3.75
C PHE A 131 -0.66 4.14 2.61
N ILE A 132 -0.28 4.45 1.37
CA ILE A 132 -0.70 3.69 0.19
C ILE A 132 0.47 2.89 -0.37
N TYR A 133 1.50 3.57 -0.85
CA TYR A 133 2.46 2.95 -1.77
C TYR A 133 3.45 2.01 -1.08
N ARG A 134 3.86 2.29 0.17
CA ARG A 134 4.83 1.45 0.89
C ARG A 134 4.36 -0.01 1.07
N ASN A 135 3.04 -0.24 1.09
CA ASN A 135 2.43 -1.55 1.31
C ASN A 135 1.69 -2.07 0.06
N GLN A 136 1.92 -1.46 -1.11
CA GLN A 136 1.13 -1.75 -2.32
C GLN A 136 1.18 -3.23 -2.74
N PHE A 137 2.33 -3.89 -2.60
CA PHE A 137 2.44 -5.33 -2.91
C PHE A 137 1.59 -6.20 -1.99
N SER A 138 1.62 -5.94 -0.68
CA SER A 138 0.78 -6.63 0.31
C SER A 138 -0.70 -6.41 0.04
N ILE A 139 -1.08 -5.17 -0.29
CA ILE A 139 -2.45 -4.81 -0.68
C ILE A 139 -2.89 -5.55 -1.94
N GLN A 140 -2.06 -5.58 -2.98
CA GLN A 140 -2.37 -6.29 -4.22
C GLN A 140 -2.55 -7.79 -3.99
N SER A 141 -1.68 -8.40 -3.17
CA SER A 141 -1.80 -9.81 -2.80
C SER A 141 -3.09 -10.09 -2.03
N PHE A 142 -3.43 -9.23 -1.06
CA PHE A 142 -4.66 -9.31 -0.28
C PHE A 142 -5.92 -9.23 -1.15
N LEU A 143 -5.94 -8.31 -2.10
CA LEU A 143 -7.12 -8.06 -2.94
C LEU A 143 -7.31 -9.05 -4.08
N HIS A 144 -6.28 -9.79 -4.46
CA HIS A 144 -6.31 -10.71 -5.60
C HIS A 144 -7.52 -11.67 -5.60
N LYS A 145 -7.97 -12.09 -4.41
CA LYS A 145 -9.10 -13.02 -4.25
C LYS A 145 -10.38 -12.38 -3.68
N ILE A 146 -10.35 -11.09 -3.34
CA ILE A 146 -11.51 -10.36 -2.83
C ILE A 146 -12.24 -9.64 -3.98
N ILE A 147 -11.51 -9.08 -4.94
CA ILE A 147 -12.09 -8.32 -6.06
C ILE A 147 -12.05 -9.21 -7.32
N PRO A 148 -13.20 -9.51 -7.97
CA PRO A 148 -13.19 -10.24 -9.22
C PRO A 148 -12.45 -9.45 -10.30
N LYS A 149 -11.61 -10.13 -11.09
CA LYS A 149 -10.78 -9.55 -12.17
C LYS A 149 -11.57 -8.88 -13.32
N ASN A 150 -12.90 -8.80 -13.24
CA ASN A 150 -13.78 -8.25 -14.29
C ASN A 150 -14.22 -6.79 -14.04
N ILE A 151 -13.56 -6.04 -13.15
CA ILE A 151 -13.86 -4.62 -12.90
C ILE A 151 -12.59 -3.77 -12.86
N MET A 152 -11.72 -3.92 -13.85
CA MET A 152 -10.63 -2.98 -14.16
C MET A 152 -10.39 -2.96 -15.66
#